data_AF-A0A0B7LR39-F1
#
_entry.id   AF-A0A0B7LR39-F1
#
_cell.length_a   1.000
_cell.length_b   1.000
_cell.length_c   1.000
_cell.angle_alpha   90.00
_cell.angle_beta   90.00
_cell.angle_gamma   90.00
#
_symmetry.space_group_name_H-M   'P 1'
#
loop_
_entity.id
_entity.type
_entity.pdbx_description
1 polymer ?
#
loop_
_entity_poly.entity_id
_entity_poly.type
_entity_poly.pdbx_seq_one_letter_code
_entity_poly.pdbx_strand_id
1 'polypeptide(L)'
;MCVLESMSQGTPVLASNVGGLSEIIEHRVDGFLFEKEDVEGVCACANFLLNDSEYLKYIGENSKSKIRKHFSVQKMFVETMRVYDELLEKSSHG
;
A
#
# COMPACT_ATOMS: atom_id res chain seq x y z
N MET A 1 -10.06 -4.74 -1.41
CA MET A 1 -9.85 -3.27 -1.45
C MET A 1 -9.08 -2.96 -2.71
N CYS A 2 -9.60 -2.11 -3.59
CA CYS A 2 -9.07 -1.90 -4.95
C CYS A 2 -7.59 -1.48 -5.00
N VAL A 3 -7.11 -0.72 -3.98
CA VAL A 3 -5.70 -0.29 -3.89
C VAL A 3 -4.75 -1.48 -3.69
N LEU A 4 -5.01 -2.35 -2.70
CA LEU A 4 -4.15 -3.52 -2.45
C LEU A 4 -4.20 -4.50 -3.63
N GLU A 5 -5.36 -4.66 -4.26
CA GLU A 5 -5.52 -5.50 -5.44
C GLU A 5 -4.66 -4.95 -6.60
N SER A 6 -4.72 -3.64 -6.86
CA SER A 6 -3.90 -2.98 -7.89
C SER A 6 -2.40 -3.14 -7.60
N MET A 7 -1.98 -2.86 -6.36
CA MET A 7 -0.59 -3.05 -5.91
C MET A 7 -0.13 -4.51 -6.02
N SER A 8 -1.02 -5.48 -5.77
CA SER A 8 -0.70 -6.92 -5.91
C SER A 8 -0.41 -7.32 -7.36
N GLN A 9 -1.03 -6.62 -8.31
CA GLN A 9 -0.79 -6.80 -9.75
C GLN A 9 0.38 -5.94 -10.26
N GLY A 10 0.95 -5.08 -9.40
CA GLY A 10 2.02 -4.15 -9.75
C GLY A 10 1.55 -3.02 -10.63
N THR A 11 0.24 -2.76 -10.62
CA THR A 11 -0.33 -1.58 -11.25
C THR A 11 -0.02 -0.37 -10.37
N PRO A 12 0.63 0.67 -10.90
CA PRO A 12 0.88 1.90 -10.16
C PRO A 12 -0.42 2.51 -9.65
N VAL A 13 -0.42 2.95 -8.39
CA VAL A 13 -1.56 3.63 -7.78
C VAL A 13 -1.23 5.10 -7.57
N LEU A 14 -2.09 5.97 -8.09
CA LEU A 14 -2.13 7.40 -7.79
C LEU A 14 -3.31 7.62 -6.86
N ALA A 15 -3.07 8.07 -5.63
CA ALA A 15 -4.10 8.27 -4.62
C ALA A 15 -4.00 9.66 -4.01
N SER A 16 -5.15 10.24 -3.64
CA SER A 16 -5.14 11.46 -2.84
C SER A 16 -4.57 11.17 -1.45
N ASN A 17 -3.85 12.15 -0.90
CA ASN A 17 -3.22 12.10 0.41
C ASN A 17 -4.26 12.31 1.53
N VAL A 18 -5.25 11.42 1.58
CA VAL A 18 -6.38 11.49 2.53
C VAL A 18 -6.64 10.12 3.15
N GLY A 19 -6.92 10.12 4.45
CA GLY A 19 -7.27 8.92 5.20
C GLY A 19 -6.16 7.87 5.23
N GLY A 20 -6.53 6.59 5.31
CA GLY A 20 -5.59 5.47 5.47
C GLY A 20 -4.75 5.13 4.22
N LEU A 21 -4.89 5.86 3.10
CA LEU A 21 -4.09 5.59 1.91
C LEU A 21 -2.64 6.04 2.07
N SER A 22 -2.39 7.09 2.87
CA SER A 22 -1.03 7.52 3.22
C SER A 22 -0.30 6.55 4.15
N GLU A 23 -1.04 5.69 4.86
CA GLU A 23 -0.47 4.60 5.66
C GLU A 23 -0.08 3.38 4.79
N ILE A 24 -0.75 3.22 3.64
CA ILE A 24 -0.56 2.08 2.73
C ILE A 24 0.46 2.40 1.64
N ILE A 25 0.50 3.63 1.13
CA ILE A 25 1.32 4.04 -0.01
C ILE A 25 2.52 4.86 0.48
N GLU A 26 3.71 4.47 0.05
CA GLU A 26 4.92 5.26 0.19
C GLU A 26 5.18 6.04 -1.11
N HIS A 27 5.02 7.36 -1.03
CA HIS A 27 5.11 8.27 -2.17
C HIS A 27 6.43 8.10 -2.93
N ARG A 28 6.36 7.91 -4.25
CA ARG A 28 7.50 7.69 -5.18
C ARG A 28 8.29 6.40 -4.93
N VAL A 29 7.77 5.47 -4.12
CA VAL A 29 8.43 4.18 -3.87
C VAL A 29 7.55 3.03 -4.35
N ASP A 30 6.29 2.99 -3.92
CA ASP A 30 5.32 1.94 -4.27
C ASP A 30 3.98 2.48 -4.80
N GLY A 31 3.89 3.80 -4.94
CA GLY A 31 2.76 4.53 -5.49
C GLY A 31 2.98 6.03 -5.39
N PHE A 32 1.94 6.79 -5.69
CA PHE A 32 1.99 8.25 -5.66
C PHE A 32 0.84 8.79 -4.82
N LEU A 33 1.19 9.75 -3.98
CA LEU A 33 0.26 10.56 -3.20
C LEU A 33 0.22 11.98 -3.79
N PHE A 34 -0.98 12.52 -3.97
CA PHE A 34 -1.22 13.89 -4.43
C PHE A 34 -2.22 14.59 -3.50
N GLU A 35 -2.21 15.92 -3.46
CA GLU A 35 -3.11 16.67 -2.59
C GLU A 35 -4.57 16.57 -3.05
N LYS A 36 -5.52 16.63 -2.11
CA LYS A 36 -6.93 16.59 -2.47
C LYS A 36 -7.26 17.76 -3.41
N GLU A 37 -8.03 17.49 -4.47
CA GLU A 37 -8.42 18.49 -5.50
C GLU A 37 -7.27 19.02 -6.38
N ASP A 38 -6.05 18.46 -6.25
CA ASP A 38 -4.90 18.80 -7.10
C ASP A 38 -4.91 18.03 -8.44
N VAL A 39 -5.74 18.49 -9.37
CA VAL A 39 -5.90 17.86 -10.70
C VAL A 39 -4.59 17.96 -11.51
N GLU A 40 -3.90 19.09 -11.42
CA GLU A 40 -2.64 19.33 -12.08
C GLU A 40 -1.56 18.36 -11.58
N GLY A 41 -1.48 18.14 -10.27
CA GLY A 41 -0.56 17.19 -9.64
C GLY A 41 -0.80 15.74 -10.08
N VAL A 42 -2.07 15.32 -10.17
CA VAL A 42 -2.41 13.98 -10.70
C VAL A 42 -1.95 13.83 -12.15
N CYS A 43 -2.27 14.81 -12.99
CA CYS A 43 -1.89 14.81 -14.40
C CYS A 43 -0.36 14.77 -14.57
N ALA A 44 0.37 15.57 -13.78
CA ALA A 44 1.82 15.60 -13.81
C ALA A 44 2.43 14.24 -13.41
N CYS A 45 1.91 13.61 -12.35
CA CYS A 45 2.39 12.31 -11.91
C CYS A 45 2.10 11.21 -12.94
N ALA A 46 0.91 11.21 -13.54
CA ALA A 46 0.55 10.27 -14.60
C ALA A 46 1.46 10.44 -15.82
N ASN A 47 1.68 11.68 -16.27
CA ASN A 47 2.58 11.98 -17.39
C ASN A 47 4.02 11.57 -17.09
N PHE A 48 4.52 11.82 -15.88
CA PHE A 48 5.86 11.38 -15.47
C PHE A 48 6.00 9.85 -15.58
N LEU A 49 5.04 9.11 -15.04
CA LEU A 49 5.03 7.64 -15.08
C LEU A 49 4.92 7.07 -16.51
N LEU A 50 4.15 7.72 -17.38
CA LEU A 50 4.01 7.29 -18.77
C LEU A 50 5.26 7.55 -19.62
N ASN A 51 6.08 8.53 -19.24
CA ASN A 51 7.31 8.88 -19.96
C ASN A 51 8.57 8.16 -19.45
N ASP A 52 8.49 7.49 -18.29
CA ASP A 52 9.60 6.74 -17.70
C ASP A 52 9.19 5.28 -17.42
N SER A 53 9.34 4.43 -18.44
CA SER A 53 8.96 3.02 -18.36
C SER A 53 9.78 2.22 -17.35
N GLU A 54 11.02 2.62 -17.09
CA GLU A 54 11.88 1.94 -16.12
C GLU A 54 11.40 2.23 -14.71
N TYR A 55 11.13 3.50 -14.42
CA TYR A 55 10.58 3.91 -13.15
C TYR A 55 9.16 3.37 -12.91
N LEU A 56 8.33 3.30 -13.97
CA LEU A 56 7.01 2.64 -13.92
C LEU A 56 7.12 1.19 -13.46
N LYS A 57 8.09 0.45 -14.02
CA LYS A 57 8.36 -0.94 -13.65
C LYS A 57 8.87 -1.06 -12.21
N TYR A 58 9.77 -0.16 -11.81
CA TYR A 58 10.30 -0.08 -10.45
C TYR A 58 9.18 0.10 -9.41
N ILE A 59 8.27 1.06 -9.61
CA ILE A 59 7.09 1.27 -8.75
C ILE A 59 6.22 0.02 -8.69
N GLY A 60 5.96 -0.62 -9.83
CA GLY A 60 5.16 -1.85 -9.93
C GLY A 60 5.78 -3.04 -9.18
N GLU A 61 7.11 -3.17 -9.19
CA GLU A 61 7.82 -4.22 -8.46
C GLU A 61 7.82 -3.97 -6.95
N ASN A 62 8.02 -2.72 -6.53
CA ASN A 62 7.98 -2.33 -5.12
C ASN A 62 6.60 -2.52 -4.51
N SER A 63 5.54 -2.09 -5.20
CA SER A 63 4.16 -2.30 -4.76
C SER A 63 3.83 -3.79 -4.56
N LYS A 64 4.19 -4.65 -5.52
CA LYS A 64 4.09 -6.11 -5.37
C LYS A 64 4.86 -6.63 -4.16
N SER A 65 6.09 -6.16 -3.98
CA SER A 65 6.97 -6.56 -2.87
C SER A 65 6.34 -6.20 -1.52
N LYS A 66 5.79 -4.99 -1.39
CA LYS A 66 5.12 -4.52 -0.17
C LYS A 66 3.89 -5.36 0.16
N ILE A 67 3.03 -5.64 -0.82
CA ILE A 67 1.85 -6.49 -0.61
C ILE A 67 2.25 -7.88 -0.10
N ARG A 68 3.25 -8.52 -0.72
CA ARG A 68 3.72 -9.84 -0.25
C ARG A 68 4.27 -9.81 1.17
N LYS A 69 4.97 -8.74 1.55
CA LYS A 69 5.64 -8.61 2.87
C LYS A 69 4.70 -8.20 4.00
N HIS A 70 3.69 -7.38 3.71
CA HIS A 70 2.89 -6.72 4.75
C HIS A 70 1.40 -7.08 4.72
N PHE A 71 0.87 -7.49 3.57
CA PHE A 71 -0.57 -7.67 3.38
C PHE A 71 -0.92 -9.08 2.88
N SER A 72 -0.07 -10.07 3.17
CA SER A 72 -0.41 -11.47 2.89
C SER A 72 -1.43 -11.98 3.91
N VAL A 73 -2.38 -12.77 3.44
CA VAL A 73 -3.43 -13.39 4.28
C VAL A 73 -2.81 -14.16 5.44
N GLN A 74 -1.71 -14.87 5.19
CA GLN A 74 -0.98 -15.63 6.19
C GLN A 74 -0.44 -14.72 7.30
N LYS A 75 0.15 -13.57 6.95
CA LYS A 75 0.68 -12.63 7.94
C LYS A 75 -0.45 -12.01 8.78
N MET A 76 -1.51 -11.55 8.12
CA MET A 76 -2.66 -10.98 8.82
C MET A 76 -3.29 -12.00 9.79
N PHE A 77 -3.39 -13.26 9.37
CA PHE A 77 -3.88 -14.35 10.22
C PHE A 77 -2.99 -14.55 11.45
N VAL A 78 -1.67 -14.67 11.25
CA VAL A 78 -0.71 -14.86 12.36
C VAL A 78 -0.73 -13.69 13.33
N GLU A 79 -0.76 -12.44 12.84
CA GLU A 79 -0.80 -11.25 13.69
C GLU A 79 -2.12 -11.14 14.46
N THR A 80 -3.24 -11.49 13.84
CA THR A 80 -4.56 -11.51 14.50
C THR A 80 -4.60 -12.57 15.60
N MET A 81 -4.14 -13.80 15.30
CA MET A 81 -4.11 -14.89 16.28
C MET A 81 -3.20 -14.58 17.46
N ARG A 82 -2.04 -13.96 17.21
CA ARG A 82 -1.13 -13.52 18.27
C ARG A 82 -1.82 -12.60 19.27
N VAL A 83 -2.62 -11.64 18.79
CA VAL A 83 -3.37 -10.73 19.67
C VAL A 83 -4.40 -11.50 20.50
N TYR A 84 -5.10 -12.48 19.90
CA TYR A 84 -6.04 -13.34 20.64
C TYR A 84 -5.34 -14.18 21.71
N ASP A 85 -4.19 -14.78 21.40
CA ASP A 85 -3.40 -15.58 22.35
C ASP A 85 -2.92 -14.71 23.53
N GLU A 86 -2.39 -13.51 23.24
CA GLU A 86 -1.93 -12.56 24.27
C GLU A 86 -3.06 -12.13 25.22
N LEU A 87 -4.31 -12.03 24.73
CA LEU A 87 -5.48 -11.70 25.56
C LEU A 87 -5.93 -12.89 26.41
N LEU A 88 -5.91 -14.11 25.85
CA LEU A 88 -6.26 -15.32 26.59
C LEU A 88 -5.26 -15.59 27.73
N GLU A 89 -3.96 -15.41 27.50
CA GLU A 89 -2.92 -15.56 28.53
C GLU A 89 -3.10 -14.56 29.69
N LYS A 90 -3.44 -13.30 29.38
CA LYS A 90 -3.71 -12.26 30.39
C LYS A 90 -4.99 -12.53 31.18
N SER A 91 -6.02 -13.11 30.55
CA SER A 91 -7.27 -13.47 31.23
C SER A 91 -7.16 -14.69 32.15
N SER A 92 -6.13 -15.53 31.95
CA SER A 92 -5.88 -16.75 32.73
C SER A 92 -5.07 -16.51 34.01
N HIS A 93 -4.53 -15.31 34.19
CA HIS A 93 -3.73 -14.90 35.36
C HIS A 93 -4.41 -13.80 36.21
N GLY A 94 -5.74 -13.66 36.10
CA GLY A 94 -6.59 -12.76 36.88
C GLY A 94 -7.57 -13.50 37.78
#